data_AF-F9RY14-F1
#
_entry.id   AF-F9RY14-F1
#
_cell.length_a   1.000
_cell.length_b   1.000
_cell.length_c   1.000
_cell.angle_alpha   90.00
_cell.angle_beta   90.00
_cell.angle_gamma   90.00
#
_symmetry.space_group_name_H-M   'P 1'
#
loop_
_entity.id
_entity.type
_entity.pdbx_description
1 polymer ?
#
loop_
_entity_poly.entity_id
_entity_poly.type
_entity_poly.pdbx_seq_one_letter_code
_entity_poly.pdbx_strand_id
1 'polypeptide(L)' 'MFDDLSLSHEEQQKAVEEIQKLMTQGISTAEAIKIVATQIRENAKQDAENKQQ' A
#
# COMPACT_ATOMS: atom_id res chain seq x y z
N MET A 1 3.67 -15.19 -15.41
CA MET A 1 3.39 -13.74 -15.43
C MET A 1 2.70 -13.39 -14.12
N PHE A 2 3.48 -13.24 -13.05
CA PHE A 2 3.05 -12.81 -11.70
C PHE A 2 3.53 -11.37 -11.41
N ASP A 3 4.06 -10.67 -12.43
CA ASP A 3 4.89 -9.48 -12.28
C ASP A 3 4.14 -8.13 -12.26
N ASP A 4 2.82 -8.12 -12.47
CA ASP A 4 2.08 -6.86 -12.66
C ASP A 4 1.47 -6.27 -11.38
N LEU A 5 1.91 -6.75 -10.21
CA LEU A 5 1.70 -6.10 -8.91
C LEU A 5 3.02 -5.47 -8.41
N SER A 6 3.93 -5.13 -9.32
CA SER A 6 5.10 -4.34 -8.96
C SER A 6 4.65 -2.90 -8.72
N LEU A 7 4.57 -2.53 -7.44
CA LEU A 7 4.40 -1.15 -7.01
C LEU A 7 5.47 -0.29 -7.68
N SER A 8 5.08 0.88 -8.18
CA SER A 8 6.05 1.87 -8.63
C SER A 8 7.01 2.23 -7.50
N HIS A 9 8.22 2.71 -7.83
CA HIS A 9 9.18 3.16 -6.80
C HIS A 9 8.58 4.20 -5.85
N GLU A 10 7.66 5.04 -6.33
CA GLU A 10 6.95 6.02 -5.51
C GLU A 10 5.97 5.34 -4.53
N GLU A 11 5.21 4.37 -4.99
CA GLU A 11 4.28 3.61 -4.12
C GLU A 11 5.03 2.77 -3.09
N GLN A 12 6.17 2.19 -3.47
CA GLN A 12 7.05 1.49 -2.53
C GLN A 12 7.56 2.44 -1.43
N GLN A 13 7.99 3.64 -1.80
CA GLN A 13 8.46 4.64 -0.84
C GLN A 13 7.33 5.08 0.10
N LYS A 14 6.14 5.39 -0.43
CA LYS A 14 4.95 5.71 0.38
C LYS A 14 4.57 4.57 1.32
N ALA A 15 4.66 3.32 0.86
CA ALA A 15 4.38 2.16 1.69
C ALA A 15 5.36 2.06 2.88
N VAL A 16 6.65 2.32 2.65
CA VAL A 16 7.67 2.34 3.71
C VAL A 16 7.40 3.46 4.72
N GLU A 17 7.08 4.66 4.25
CA GLU A 17 6.77 5.81 5.11
C GLU A 17 5.53 5.55 5.98
N GLU A 18 4.47 4.98 5.41
CA GLU A 18 3.26 4.68 6.16
C GLU A 18 3.49 3.56 7.18
N ILE A 19 4.28 2.52 6.84
CA ILE A 19 4.68 1.49 7.81
C ILE A 19 5.44 2.12 8.99
N GLN A 20 6.42 2.99 8.71
CA GLN A 20 7.19 3.67 9.76
C GLN A 20 6.29 4.52 10.65
N LYS A 21 5.34 5.26 10.07
CA LYS A 21 4.36 6.08 10.80
C LYS A 21 3.40 5.24 11.64
N LEU A 22 3.01 4.05 11.20
CA LEU A 22 2.20 3.12 12.00
C LEU A 22 3.04 2.57 13.16
N MET A 23 4.33 2.28 12.93
CA MET A 23 5.24 1.86 13.99
C MET A 23 5.45 2.95 15.05
N THR A 24 5.54 4.23 14.68
CA THR A 24 5.63 5.33 15.67
C THR A 24 4.36 5.50 16.50
N GLN A 25 3.21 5.04 15.98
CA GLN A 25 1.95 4.97 16.73
C GLN A 25 1.85 3.74 17.64
N GLY A 26 2.88 2.89 17.68
CA GLY A 26 2.92 1.68 18.50
C GLY A 26 2.28 0.46 17.84
N ILE A 27 1.96 0.52 16.54
CA ILE A 27 1.45 -0.63 15.79
C ILE A 27 2.61 -1.58 15.47
N SER A 28 2.38 -2.88 15.65
CA SER A 28 3.39 -3.88 15.33
C SER A 28 3.72 -3.88 13.83
N THR A 29 4.97 -4.13 13.47
CA THR A 29 5.40 -4.13 12.05
C THR A 29 4.56 -5.08 11.19
N ALA A 30 4.20 -6.26 11.71
CA ALA A 30 3.37 -7.22 10.99
C ALA A 30 1.95 -6.70 10.71
N GLU A 31 1.37 -5.98 11.66
CA GLU A 31 0.05 -5.36 11.52
C GLU A 31 0.11 -4.13 10.60
N ALA A 32 1.14 -3.30 10.73
CA ALA A 32 1.40 -2.17 9.85
C ALA A 32 1.50 -2.60 8.37
N ILE A 33 2.25 -3.68 8.09
CA ILE A 33 2.35 -4.25 6.74
C ILE A 33 0.97 -4.69 6.22
N LYS A 34 0.14 -5.34 7.05
CA LYS A 34 -1.20 -5.76 6.64
C LYS A 34 -2.11 -4.58 6.31
N ILE A 35 -2.06 -3.52 7.12
CA ILE A 35 -2.83 -2.29 6.89
C ILE A 35 -2.42 -1.68 5.55
N VAL A 36 -1.12 -1.46 5.35
CA VAL A 36 -0.60 -0.83 4.13
C VAL A 36 -0.86 -1.69 2.88
N ALA A 37 -0.69 -3.02 2.95
CA ALA A 37 -1.02 -3.91 1.84
C ALA A 37 -2.52 -3.92 1.49
N THR A 38 -3.39 -3.67 2.47
CA THR A 38 -4.83 -3.52 2.25
C THR A 38 -5.12 -2.19 1.57
N GLN A 39 -4.55 -1.10 2.08
CA GLN A 39 -4.68 0.24 1.51
C GLN A 39 -4.24 0.29 0.04
N ILE A 40 -3.11 -0.35 -0.29
CA ILE A 40 -2.58 -0.43 -1.66
C ILE A 40 -3.58 -1.11 -2.59
N ARG A 41 -4.19 -2.23 -2.15
CA ARG A 41 -5.18 -2.96 -2.97
C ARG A 41 -6.47 -2.19 -3.16
N GLU A 42 -6.93 -1.49 -2.12
CA GLU A 42 -8.12 -0.64 -2.20
C GLU A 42 -7.89 0.54 -3.15
N ASN A 43 -6.74 1.22 -3.04
CA ASN A 43 -6.37 2.30 -3.93
C ASN A 43 -6.26 1.83 -5.38
N ALA A 44 -5.59 0.69 -5.63
CA ALA A 44 -5.49 0.11 -6.97
C ALA A 44 -6.86 -0.22 -7.57
N LYS A 45 -7.80 -0.69 -6.73
CA LYS A 45 -9.19 -0.96 -7.15
C LYS A 45 -9.94 0.34 -7.46
N GLN A 46 -9.83 1.35 -6.60
CA GLN A 46 -10.46 2.66 -6.82
C GLN A 46 -9.91 3.37 -8.05
N ASP A 47 -8.60 3.30 -8.29
CA ASP A 47 -7.97 3.87 -9.48
C ASP A 47 -8.43 3.17 -10.77
N ALA A 48 -8.65 1.86 -10.71
CA ALA A 48 -9.23 1.11 -11.81
C ALA A 48 -10.70 1.49 -12.07
N GLU A 49 -11.49 1.71 -11.01
CA GLU A 49 -12.91 2.13 -11.11
C GLU A 49 -13.03 3.58 -11.61
N ASN A 50 -12.19 4.50 -11.15
CA ASN A 50 -12.19 5.90 -11.59
C ASN A 50 -11.74 6.08 -13.03
N LYS A 51 -10.88 5.18 -13.57
CA LYS A 51 -10.49 5.20 -14.99
C LYS A 51 -11.58 4.70 -15.93
N GLN A 52 -12.66 4.12 -15.41
CA GLN A 52 -13.77 3.58 -16.20
C GLN A 52 -15.01 4.49 -16.24
N GLN A 53 -15.00 5.63 -15.54
CA GLN A 53 -16.05 6.66 -15.59
C GLN A 53 -15.66 7.82 -16.50
#